data_AF-A0A4D7JM21-F1
#
_entry.id   AF-A0A4D7JM21-F1
#
_cell.length_a   1.000
_cell.length_b   1.000
_cell.length_c   1.000
_cell.angle_alpha   90.00
_cell.angle_beta   90.00
_cell.angle_gamma   90.00
#
_symmetry.space_group_name_H-M   'P 1'
#
loop_
_entity.id
_entity.type
_entity.pdbx_description
1 polymer ?
#
loop_
_entity_poly.entity_id
_entity_poly.type
_entity_poly.pdbx_seq_one_letter_code
_entity_poly.pdbx_strand_id
1 'polypeptide(L)'
;MKSEDNYVNVFFESNGKLKTKLIRNSLKNIEKEFEEHLVRSQRSYLVNIQSIQYIDTSGQKTVLAYPHDLQVPVSPKYKENFVQLDK
;
A
#
# COMPACT_ATOMS: atom_id res chain seq x y z
N MET A 1 1.29 -0.45 4.14
CA MET A 1 2.43 -0.98 4.92
C MET A 1 3.73 -0.63 4.22
N LYS A 2 4.81 -0.41 4.97
CA LYS A 2 6.14 -0.05 4.44
C LYS A 2 7.23 -0.93 5.09
N SER A 3 8.21 -1.37 4.32
CA SER A 3 9.39 -2.07 4.84
C SER A 3 10.36 -1.08 5.50
N GLU A 4 10.83 -1.42 6.69
CA GLU A 4 11.85 -0.70 7.47
C GLU A 4 12.85 -1.74 8.00
N ASP A 5 13.90 -2.01 7.22
CA ASP A 5 14.88 -3.07 7.48
C ASP A 5 14.24 -4.44 7.75
N ASN A 6 14.39 -4.96 8.98
CA ASN A 6 13.83 -6.24 9.43
C ASN A 6 12.42 -6.11 10.04
N TYR A 7 11.80 -4.95 9.86
CA TYR A 7 10.48 -4.62 10.33
C TYR A 7 9.58 -4.20 9.18
N VAL A 8 8.29 -4.32 9.43
CA VAL A 8 7.24 -3.74 8.62
C VAL A 8 6.49 -2.73 9.47
N ASN A 9 6.41 -1.51 8.97
CA ASN A 9 5.58 -0.46 9.51
C ASN A 9 4.16 -0.59 8.90
N VAL A 10 3.21 -0.94 9.75
CA VAL A 10 1.80 -1.10 9.41
C VAL A 10 1.07 0.19 9.72
N PHE A 11 0.39 0.75 8.73
CA PHE A 11 -0.44 1.94 8.82
C PHE A 11 -1.89 1.47 8.83
N PHE A 12 -2.66 1.86 9.85
CA PHE A 12 -4.04 1.43 10.01
C PHE A 12 -4.87 2.52 10.70
N GLU A 13 -6.17 2.52 10.44
CA GLU A 13 -7.10 3.41 11.13
C GLU A 13 -7.61 2.76 12.42
N SER A 14 -7.69 3.55 13.49
CA SER A 14 -8.29 3.13 14.76
C SER A 14 -8.94 4.35 15.42
N ASN A 15 -10.26 4.29 15.63
CA ASN A 15 -11.08 5.38 16.17
C ASN A 15 -10.94 6.68 15.37
N GLY A 16 -11.01 6.58 14.03
CA GLY A 16 -10.88 7.72 13.11
C GLY A 16 -9.50 8.38 13.11
N LYS A 17 -8.48 7.73 13.67
CA LYS A 17 -7.10 8.23 13.70
C LYS A 17 -6.17 7.26 12.99
N LEU A 18 -5.29 7.80 12.15
CA LEU A 18 -4.18 7.05 11.59
C LEU A 18 -3.21 6.65 12.71
N LYS A 19 -2.92 5.36 12.80
CA LYS A 19 -1.93 4.80 13.72
C LYS A 19 -0.91 3.99 12.93
N THR A 20 0.25 3.82 13.55
CA THR A 20 1.33 3.00 13.02
C THR A 20 1.76 1.95 14.03
N LYS A 21 2.24 0.81 13.54
CA LYS A 21 2.82 -0.26 14.36
C LYS A 21 3.99 -0.90 13.62
N LEU A 22 5.12 -1.01 14.31
CA LEU A 22 6.26 -1.79 13.83
C LEU A 22 6.08 -3.26 14.23
N ILE A 23 6.24 -4.14 13.26
CA ILE A 23 6.16 -5.59 13.44
C ILE A 23 7.41 -6.23 12.85
N ARG A 24 8.09 -7.11 13.59
CA ARG A 24 9.21 -7.88 13.06
C ARG A 24 8.70 -8.92 12.09
N ASN A 25 8.74 -8.59 10.81
CA ASN A 25 8.31 -9.46 9.71
C ASN A 25 8.94 -8.96 8.40
N SER A 26 8.77 -9.69 7.30
CA SER A 26 9.07 -9.20 5.96
C SER A 26 7.78 -8.93 5.19
N LEU A 27 7.81 -7.95 4.28
CA LEU A 27 6.66 -7.72 3.40
C LEU A 27 6.33 -8.92 2.53
N LYS A 28 7.33 -9.75 2.16
CA LYS A 28 7.12 -10.97 1.37
C LYS A 28 6.30 -12.00 2.12
N ASN A 29 6.57 -12.17 3.42
CA ASN A 29 5.80 -13.11 4.24
C ASN A 29 4.35 -12.64 4.40
N ILE A 30 4.15 -11.36 4.69
CA ILE A 30 2.81 -10.77 4.82
C ILE A 30 2.04 -10.86 3.49
N GLU A 31 2.69 -10.54 2.38
CA GLU A 31 2.09 -10.63 1.04
C GLU A 31 1.57 -12.04 0.75
N LYS A 32 2.34 -13.08 1.10
CA LYS A 32 1.91 -14.48 0.92
C LYS A 32 0.72 -14.87 1.80
N GLU A 33 0.63 -14.32 3.01
CA GLU A 33 -0.44 -14.67 3.97
C GLU A 33 -1.75 -13.95 3.64
N PHE A 34 -1.69 -12.78 3.01
CA PHE A 34 -2.83 -11.90 2.75
C PHE A 34 -2.96 -11.50 1.28
N GLU A 35 -2.58 -12.40 0.35
CA GLU A 35 -2.49 -12.10 -1.09
C GLU A 35 -3.84 -11.66 -1.70
N GLU A 36 -4.96 -12.08 -1.12
CA GLU A 36 -6.31 -11.69 -1.57
C GLU A 36 -6.69 -10.24 -1.23
N HIS A 37 -6.01 -9.63 -0.27
CA HIS A 37 -6.34 -8.28 0.24
C HIS A 37 -5.23 -7.27 0.05
N LEU A 38 -3.99 -7.76 0.00
CA LEU A 38 -2.79 -6.93 0.02
C LEU A 38 -2.01 -7.08 -1.27
N VAL A 39 -1.82 -5.96 -1.95
CA VAL A 39 -1.16 -5.91 -3.26
C VAL A 39 0.10 -5.07 -3.18
N ARG A 40 1.15 -5.49 -3.90
CA ARG A 40 2.37 -4.69 -4.03
C ARG A 40 2.14 -3.51 -4.94
N SER A 41 2.48 -2.32 -4.44
CA SER A 41 2.62 -1.09 -5.24
C SER A 41 4.07 -0.78 -5.61
N GLN A 42 5.03 -1.25 -4.81
CA GLN A 42 6.47 -1.08 -5.03
C GLN A 42 7.28 -2.05 -4.14
N ARG A 43 8.60 -2.12 -4.34
CA ARG A 43 9.47 -3.08 -3.64
C ARG A 43 9.38 -3.02 -2.11
N SER A 44 9.09 -1.85 -1.54
CA SER A 44 9.06 -1.61 -0.10
C SER A 44 7.66 -1.29 0.43
N TYR A 45 6.60 -1.46 -0.37
CA TYR A 45 5.24 -1.21 0.07
C TYR A 45 4.29 -2.32 -0.32
N LEU A 46 3.35 -2.57 0.57
CA LEU A 46 2.22 -3.47 0.42
C LEU A 46 0.98 -2.70 0.85
N VAL A 47 -0.08 -2.74 0.05
CA VAL A 47 -1.24 -1.86 0.21
C VAL A 47 -2.54 -2.64 0.21
N ASN A 48 -3.52 -2.17 0.99
CA ASN A 48 -4.89 -2.69 0.93
C ASN A 48 -5.62 -2.03 -0.24
N ILE A 49 -6.11 -2.82 -1.20
CA ILE A 49 -6.85 -2.33 -2.35
C ILE A 49 -8.22 -1.77 -1.98
N GLN A 50 -8.87 -2.33 -0.96
CA GLN A 50 -10.22 -1.95 -0.53
C GLN A 50 -10.26 -0.58 0.17
N SER A 51 -9.11 -0.07 0.60
CA SER A 51 -9.01 1.21 1.30
C SER A 51 -8.55 2.36 0.40
N ILE A 52 -8.33 2.11 -0.90
CA ILE A 52 -7.95 3.14 -1.86
C ILE A 52 -9.15 4.08 -2.06
N GLN A 53 -8.93 5.39 -1.92
CA GLN A 53 -9.93 6.41 -2.24
C GLN A 53 -9.97 6.72 -3.73
N TYR A 54 -8.79 6.92 -4.33
CA TYR A 54 -8.64 7.13 -5.77
C TYR A 54 -7.19 6.85 -6.19
N ILE A 55 -7.00 6.69 -7.50
CA ILE A 55 -5.70 6.48 -8.13
C ILE A 55 -5.39 7.71 -8.96
N ASP A 56 -4.33 8.43 -8.61
CA ASP A 56 -3.85 9.57 -9.41
C ASP A 56 -2.86 9.10 -10.46
N THR A 57 -3.25 9.26 -11.73
CA THR A 57 -2.44 8.97 -12.91
C THR A 57 -2.18 10.20 -13.78
N SER A 58 -2.59 11.39 -13.32
CA SER A 58 -2.48 12.65 -14.07
C SER A 58 -1.03 13.09 -14.29
N GLY A 59 -0.13 12.72 -13.37
CA GLY A 59 1.30 13.02 -13.44
C GLY A 59 2.14 11.90 -14.08
N GLN A 60 3.46 12.11 -14.09
CA GLN A 60 4.42 11.09 -14.55
C GLN A 60 4.44 9.83 -13.65
N LYS A 61 3.95 9.94 -12.42
CA LYS A 61 3.94 8.86 -11.42
C LYS A 61 2.50 8.49 -11.10
N THR A 62 2.27 7.20 -10.89
CA THR A 62 1.00 6.70 -10.38
C THR A 62 1.04 6.72 -8.85
N VAL A 63 0.02 7.29 -8.22
CA VAL A 63 -0.09 7.43 -6.77
C VAL A 63 -1.44 6.89 -6.30
N LEU A 64 -1.42 6.09 -5.24
CA LEU A 64 -2.62 5.62 -4.56
C LEU A 64 -2.92 6.57 -3.40
N ALA A 65 -4.12 7.14 -3.38
CA ALA A 65 -4.59 7.99 -2.30
C ALA A 65 -5.43 7.19 -1.30
N TYR A 66 -5.20 7.49 -0.02
CA TYR A 66 -5.85 6.89 1.14
C TYR A 66 -6.38 7.98 2.08
N PRO A 67 -7.28 7.65 3.02
CA PRO A 67 -7.66 8.58 4.07
C PRO A 67 -6.45 9.12 4.86
N HIS A 68 -6.63 10.25 5.54
CA HIS A 68 -5.58 10.95 6.30
C HIS A 68 -4.41 11.46 5.43
N ASP A 69 -4.72 11.89 4.20
CA ASP A 69 -3.76 12.43 3.23
C ASP A 69 -2.58 11.49 2.93
N LEU A 70 -2.76 10.19 3.16
CA LEU A 70 -1.73 9.20 2.92
C LEU A 70 -1.64 8.90 1.43
N GLN A 71 -0.44 9.05 0.89
CA GLN A 71 -0.15 8.77 -0.51
C GLN A 71 0.92 7.69 -0.62
N VAL A 72 0.66 6.67 -1.45
CA VAL A 72 1.60 5.58 -1.71
C VAL A 72 1.93 5.53 -3.20
N PRO A 73 3.20 5.73 -3.59
CA PRO A 73 3.56 5.67 -5.00
C PRO A 73 3.55 4.23 -5.51
N VAL A 74 3.18 4.08 -6.77
CA VAL A 74 3.24 2.83 -7.52
C VAL A 74 4.43 2.88 -8.48
N SER A 75 5.34 1.92 -8.35
CA SER A 75 6.47 1.83 -9.28
C SER A 75 6.05 1.15 -10.59
N PRO A 76 6.72 1.42 -11.73
CA PRO A 76 6.32 0.90 -13.04
C PRO A 76 6.07 -0.61 -13.07
N LYS A 77 6.92 -1.37 -12.35
CA LYS A 77 6.83 -2.84 -12.24
C LYS A 77 5.48 -3.34 -11.72
N TYR A 78 4.80 -2.57 -10.86
CA TYR A 78 3.56 -2.98 -10.23
C TYR A 78 2.34 -2.20 -10.74
N LYS A 79 2.52 -1.36 -11.77
CA LYS A 79 1.45 -0.49 -12.27
C LYS A 79 0.25 -1.30 -12.77
N GLU A 80 0.50 -2.41 -13.46
CA GLU A 80 -0.54 -3.28 -14.03
C GLU A 80 -1.55 -3.80 -12.99
N ASN A 81 -1.12 -3.98 -11.74
CA ASN A 81 -1.99 -4.41 -10.65
C ASN A 81 -3.12 -3.40 -10.33
N PHE A 82 -2.95 -2.13 -10.73
CA PHE A 82 -3.87 -1.04 -10.37
C PHE A 82 -4.61 -0.45 -11.58
N VAL A 83 -4.22 -0.79 -12.82
CA VAL A 83 -4.86 -0.25 -14.03
C VAL A 83 -6.31 -0.74 -14.19
N GLN A 84 -6.65 -1.91 -13.64
CA GLN A 84 -8.00 -2.47 -13.75
C GLN A 84 -8.97 -1.96 -12.67
N LEU A 85 -8.47 -1.26 -11.64
CA LEU A 85 -9.25 -0.74 -10.53
C LEU A 85 -9.88 0.64 -10.82
N ASP A 86 -9.50 1.26 -11.94
CA ASP A 86 -9.93 2.60 -12.37
C ASP A 86 -11.14 2.54 -13.34
N LYS A 87 -12.02 1.54 -13.19
CA LYS A 87 -13.22 1.35 -14.03
C LYS A 87 -14.50 1.47 -13.23
#